data_AF-A0AA52APF7-F1
#
_entry.id   AF-A0AA52APF7-F1
#
_cell.length_a   1.000
_cell.length_b   1.000
_cell.length_c   1.000
_cell.angle_alpha   90.00
_cell.angle_beta   90.00
_cell.angle_gamma   90.00
#
_symmetry.space_group_name_H-M   'P 1'
#
loop_
_entity.id
_entity.type
_entity.pdbx_description
1 polymer ?
#
loop_
_entity_poly.entity_id
_entity_poly.type
_entity_poly.pdbx_seq_one_letter_code
_entity_poly.pdbx_strand_id
1 'polypeptide(L)'
;MPGGTRRAQKPRDYVVSGGWPHAMMLPHCGALVAQAIARRLAEAMTDQQMSANALARKSGVNRQVIANVLNGTVWPDMLTVVDLEGALGVMLWPDHLEWKIPVTGAVAAMGELVIAAAPSS
;
A
#
# COMPACT_ATOMS: atom_id res chain seq x y z
N MET A 1 23.90 8.51 1.48
CA MET A 1 23.08 8.38 2.69
C MET A 1 22.59 6.94 2.78
N PRO A 2 23.01 6.12 3.76
CA PRO A 2 22.45 4.79 3.93
C PRO A 2 21.03 4.96 4.49
N GLY A 3 20.02 4.80 3.64
CA GLY A 3 18.62 4.79 4.07
C GLY A 3 18.41 3.62 5.01
N GLY A 4 17.86 3.89 6.20
CA GLY A 4 17.56 2.86 7.20
C GLY A 4 16.76 1.70 6.60
N THR A 5 17.01 0.50 7.12
CA THR A 5 16.47 -0.80 6.71
C THR A 5 14.95 -0.88 6.51
N ARG A 6 14.18 0.14 6.95
CA ARG A 6 12.72 0.25 6.77
C ARG A 6 12.27 0.26 5.30
N ARG A 7 13.10 0.67 4.35
CA ARG A 7 12.77 0.64 2.91
C ARG A 7 13.29 -0.61 2.18
N ALA A 8 13.95 -1.53 2.88
CA ALA A 8 14.43 -2.76 2.26
C ALA A 8 13.27 -3.67 1.83
N GLN A 9 12.17 -3.66 2.60
CA GLN A 9 10.93 -4.36 2.27
C GLN A 9 10.03 -3.47 1.41
N LYS A 10 9.39 -4.07 0.41
CA LYS A 10 8.40 -3.43 -0.46
C LYS A 10 7.03 -3.43 0.24
N PRO A 11 6.11 -2.51 -0.08
CA PRO A 11 4.77 -2.51 0.51
C PRO A 11 4.06 -3.87 0.40
N ARG A 12 4.14 -4.53 -0.76
CA ARG A 12 3.53 -5.86 -0.97
C ARG A 12 4.11 -6.96 -0.08
N ASP A 13 5.31 -6.79 0.47
CA ASP A 13 5.96 -7.82 1.29
C ASP A 13 5.29 -7.94 2.67
N TYR A 14 4.41 -6.99 3.01
CA TYR A 14 3.58 -7.02 4.21
C TYR A 14 2.23 -7.75 4.01
N VAL A 15 1.99 -8.36 2.84
CA VAL A 15 0.78 -9.15 2.56
C VAL A 15 0.78 -10.46 3.37
N VAL A 16 -0.32 -10.73 4.08
CA VAL A 16 -0.57 -12.00 4.78
C VAL A 16 -1.33 -12.97 3.89
N SER A 17 -2.37 -12.48 3.21
CA SER A 17 -3.22 -13.30 2.33
C SER A 17 -3.93 -12.47 1.27
N GLY A 18 -4.34 -13.09 0.17
CA GLY A 18 -5.01 -12.43 -0.95
C GLY A 18 -4.06 -11.73 -1.93
N GLY A 19 -4.63 -10.94 -2.83
CA GLY A 19 -3.90 -10.24 -3.89
C GLY A 19 -3.82 -8.72 -3.65
N TRP A 20 -2.63 -8.15 -3.76
CA TRP A 20 -2.46 -6.70 -3.80
C TRP A 20 -3.29 -6.08 -4.96
N PRO A 21 -3.92 -4.90 -4.79
CA PRO A 21 -3.97 -4.03 -3.60
C PRO A 21 -5.13 -4.33 -2.64
N HIS A 22 -5.85 -5.45 -2.77
CA HIS A 22 -6.99 -5.82 -1.92
C HIS A 22 -6.65 -6.88 -0.85
N ALA A 23 -5.37 -7.17 -0.66
CA ALA A 23 -4.87 -8.17 0.27
C ALA A 23 -5.08 -7.81 1.75
N MET A 24 -5.06 -8.83 2.61
CA MET A 24 -4.90 -8.65 4.04
C MET A 24 -3.43 -8.35 4.36
N MET A 25 -3.18 -7.32 5.17
CA MET A 25 -1.82 -6.81 5.45
C MET A 25 -1.43 -7.03 6.91
N LEU A 26 -0.14 -7.22 7.16
CA LEU A 26 0.45 -7.10 8.49
C LEU A 26 0.22 -5.67 9.04
N PRO A 27 0.09 -5.51 10.37
CA PRO A 27 -0.08 -4.19 10.98
C PRO A 27 1.16 -3.30 10.83
N HIS A 28 1.21 -2.56 9.71
CA HIS A 28 2.24 -1.59 9.36
C HIS A 28 1.61 -0.39 8.65
N CYS A 29 1.49 0.74 9.36
CA CYS A 29 0.76 1.92 8.89
C CYS A 29 1.20 2.40 7.50
N GLY A 30 2.51 2.53 7.26
CA GLY A 30 2.99 2.94 5.93
C GLY A 30 2.59 1.98 4.81
N ALA A 31 2.55 0.67 5.08
CA ALA A 31 2.21 -0.34 4.06
C ALA A 31 0.70 -0.31 3.76
N LEU A 32 -0.11 -0.11 4.80
CA LEU A 32 -1.56 0.12 4.69
C LEU A 32 -1.86 1.40 3.89
N VAL A 33 -1.12 2.49 4.12
CA VAL A 33 -1.26 3.73 3.33
C VAL A 33 -0.88 3.49 1.87
N ALA A 34 0.25 2.82 1.61
CA ALA A 34 0.67 2.48 0.24
C ALA A 34 -0.35 1.59 -0.47
N GLN A 35 -0.96 0.63 0.24
CA GLN A 35 -2.03 -0.21 -0.28
C GLN A 35 -3.28 0.61 -0.61
N ALA A 36 -3.70 1.51 0.28
CA ALA A 36 -4.86 2.36 0.07
C ALA A 36 -4.68 3.28 -1.14
N ILE A 37 -3.49 3.87 -1.30
CA ILE A 37 -3.13 4.67 -2.49
C ILE A 37 -3.20 3.80 -3.75
N ALA A 38 -2.61 2.61 -3.75
CA ALA A 38 -2.62 1.72 -4.93
C ALA A 38 -4.05 1.29 -5.31
N ARG A 39 -4.91 1.00 -4.32
CA ARG A 39 -6.32 0.68 -4.52
C ARG A 39 -7.06 1.87 -5.14
N ARG A 40 -6.96 3.07 -4.54
CA ARG A 40 -7.62 4.28 -5.05
C ARG A 40 -7.14 4.67 -6.44
N LEU A 41 -5.85 4.47 -6.72
CA LEU A 41 -5.28 4.69 -8.04
C LEU A 41 -5.89 3.74 -9.08
N ALA A 42 -6.00 2.44 -8.76
CA ALA A 42 -6.60 1.45 -9.65
C ALA A 42 -8.09 1.74 -9.91
N GLU A 43 -8.84 2.11 -8.87
CA GLU A 43 -10.25 2.51 -8.95
C GLU A 43 -10.40 3.75 -9.84
N ALA A 44 -9.69 4.84 -9.56
CA ALA A 44 -9.75 6.08 -10.34
C ALA A 44 -9.35 5.89 -11.81
N MET A 45 -8.33 5.07 -12.08
CA MET A 45 -7.95 4.72 -13.45
C MET A 45 -9.04 3.93 -14.17
N THR A 46 -9.73 3.02 -13.48
CA THR A 46 -10.84 2.24 -14.04
C THR A 46 -12.03 3.14 -14.35
N ASP A 47 -12.43 3.98 -13.39
CA ASP A 47 -13.57 4.89 -13.51
C ASP A 47 -13.39 5.89 -14.67
N GLN A 48 -12.16 6.35 -14.88
CA GLN A 48 -11.82 7.28 -15.97
C GLN A 48 -11.35 6.57 -17.26
N GLN A 49 -11.40 5.23 -17.32
CA GLN A 49 -10.91 4.42 -18.43
C GLN A 49 -9.47 4.77 -18.85
N MET A 50 -8.63 5.15 -17.88
CA MET A 50 -7.25 5.57 -18.09
C MET A 50 -6.27 4.40 -18.01
N SER A 51 -5.47 4.24 -19.06
CA SER A 51 -4.29 3.36 -19.01
C SER A 51 -3.12 4.02 -18.26
N ALA A 52 -2.18 3.21 -17.77
CA ALA A 52 -0.94 3.72 -17.17
C ALA A 52 -0.12 4.59 -18.14
N ASN A 53 -0.19 4.30 -19.45
CA ASN A 53 0.42 5.13 -20.49
C ASN A 53 -0.22 6.53 -20.56
N ALA A 54 -1.56 6.58 -20.56
CA ALA A 54 -2.29 7.84 -20.61
C ALA A 54 -2.04 8.67 -19.34
N LEU A 55 -2.05 8.02 -18.17
CA LEU A 55 -1.79 8.68 -16.90
C LEU A 55 -0.34 9.19 -16.80
N ALA A 56 0.64 8.43 -17.28
CA ALA A 56 2.04 8.89 -17.32
C ALA A 56 2.20 10.17 -18.15
N ARG A 57 1.56 10.25 -19.32
CA ARG A 57 1.60 11.46 -20.15
C ARG A 57 0.91 12.65 -19.49
N LYS A 58 -0.18 12.41 -18.75
CA LYS A 58 -0.96 13.46 -18.10
C LYS A 58 -0.32 13.99 -16.81
N SER A 59 0.29 13.11 -16.02
CA SER A 59 0.90 13.42 -14.72
C SER A 59 2.38 13.78 -14.80
N GLY A 60 3.09 13.39 -15.87
CA GLY A 60 4.55 13.45 -15.92
C GLY A 60 5.25 12.34 -15.13
N VAL A 61 4.52 11.52 -14.38
CA VAL A 61 5.07 10.38 -13.65
C VAL A 61 5.44 9.26 -14.62
N ASN A 62 6.61 8.65 -14.41
CA ASN A 62 7.06 7.54 -15.23
C ASN A 62 6.06 6.37 -15.18
N ARG A 63 5.66 5.84 -16.34
CA ARG A 63 4.75 4.69 -16.47
C ARG A 63 5.16 3.49 -15.61
N GLN A 64 6.45 3.21 -15.51
CA GLN A 64 6.97 2.11 -14.68
C GLN A 64 6.77 2.38 -13.19
N VAL A 65 6.85 3.64 -12.74
CA VAL A 65 6.53 4.01 -11.36
C VAL A 65 5.06 3.77 -11.08
N ILE A 66 4.16 4.19 -11.97
CA ILE A 66 2.70 3.91 -11.86
C ILE A 66 2.46 2.41 -11.76
N ALA A 67 3.05 1.61 -12.64
CA ALA A 67 2.94 0.15 -12.59
C ALA A 67 3.51 -0.43 -11.28
N ASN A 68 4.62 0.11 -10.77
CA ASN A 68 5.21 -0.36 -9.53
C ASN A 68 4.35 -0.02 -8.31
N VAL A 69 3.67 1.14 -8.29
CA VAL A 69 2.71 1.52 -7.24
C VAL A 69 1.51 0.58 -7.29
N LEU A 70 0.92 0.38 -8.48
CA LEU A 70 -0.21 -0.53 -8.68
C LEU A 70 0.09 -1.97 -8.24
N ASN A 71 1.33 -2.43 -8.40
CA ASN A 71 1.76 -3.75 -7.95
C ASN A 71 2.37 -3.75 -6.53
N GLY A 72 2.51 -2.60 -5.86
CA GLY A 72 3.10 -2.52 -4.51
C GLY A 72 4.59 -2.85 -4.45
N THR A 73 5.34 -2.70 -5.56
CA THR A 73 6.80 -2.92 -5.63
C THR A 73 7.63 -1.74 -5.17
N VAL A 74 7.03 -0.57 -5.00
CA VAL A 74 7.71 0.66 -4.63
C VAL A 74 6.90 1.41 -3.58
N TRP A 75 7.59 2.16 -2.74
CA TRP A 75 6.99 3.17 -1.88
C TRP A 75 6.71 4.41 -2.73
N PRO A 76 5.44 4.79 -3.00
CA PRO A 76 5.16 6.07 -3.65
C PRO A 76 5.69 7.20 -2.75
N ASP A 77 6.39 8.16 -3.35
CA ASP A 77 6.81 9.37 -2.65
C ASP A 77 5.75 10.48 -2.77
N MET A 78 5.96 11.57 -2.04
CA MET A 78 5.00 12.68 -1.99
C MET A 78 4.78 13.33 -3.37
N LEU A 79 5.83 13.48 -4.18
CA LEU A 79 5.71 14.08 -5.51
C LEU A 79 4.89 13.19 -6.43
N THR A 80 5.16 11.88 -6.43
CA THR A 80 4.41 10.88 -7.18
C THR A 80 2.92 10.95 -6.84
N VAL A 81 2.57 11.02 -5.56
CA VAL A 81 1.15 11.07 -5.14
C VAL A 81 0.49 12.36 -5.63
N VAL A 82 1.11 13.52 -5.37
CA VAL A 82 0.56 14.83 -5.76
C VAL A 82 0.37 14.95 -7.28
N ASP A 83 1.33 14.49 -8.08
CA ASP A 83 1.25 14.55 -9.54
C ASP A 83 0.13 13.64 -10.09
N LEU A 84 -0.06 12.46 -9.50
CA LEU A 84 -1.15 11.55 -9.88
C LEU A 84 -2.51 12.11 -9.47
N GLU A 85 -2.62 12.67 -8.27
CA GLU A 85 -3.84 13.33 -7.79
C GLU A 85 -4.23 14.52 -8.68
N GLY A 86 -3.28 15.38 -9.02
CA GLY A 86 -3.50 16.50 -9.94
C GLY A 86 -3.93 16.04 -11.33
N ALA A 87 -3.33 14.97 -11.84
CA ALA A 87 -3.70 14.40 -13.13
C ALA A 87 -5.08 13.72 -13.11
N LEU A 88 -5.45 13.05 -12.04
CA LEU A 88 -6.73 12.34 -11.92
C LEU A 88 -7.87 13.24 -11.43
N GLY A 89 -7.56 14.36 -10.79
CA GLY A 89 -8.54 15.24 -10.15
C GLY A 89 -9.21 14.61 -8.92
N VAL A 90 -8.58 13.60 -8.30
CA VAL A 90 -9.11 12.89 -7.14
C VAL A 90 -8.02 12.71 -6.08
N MET A 91 -8.42 12.70 -4.81
CA MET A 91 -7.52 12.43 -3.69
C MET A 91 -7.20 10.92 -3.62
N LEU A 92 -5.92 10.57 -3.65
CA LEU A 92 -5.41 9.21 -3.47
C LEU A 92 -4.97 8.97 -2.03
N TRP A 93 -4.54 10.03 -1.33
CA TRP A 93 -4.13 9.96 0.06
C TRP A 93 -5.30 9.55 0.98
N PRO A 94 -5.12 8.53 1.83
CA PRO A 94 -6.16 8.10 2.77
C PRO A 94 -6.19 8.96 4.04
N ASP A 95 -7.37 9.08 4.62
CA ASP A 95 -7.51 9.53 6.01
C ASP A 95 -7.12 8.38 6.95
N HIS A 96 -5.84 8.35 7.32
CA HIS A 96 -5.21 7.28 8.09
C HIS A 96 -5.03 7.61 9.58
N LEU A 97 -5.42 8.82 10.01
CA LEU A 97 -5.25 9.25 11.40
C LEU A 97 -6.15 8.47 12.35
N GLU A 98 -7.32 8.04 11.87
CA GLU A 98 -8.29 7.25 12.63
C GLU A 98 -7.99 5.73 12.62
N TRP A 99 -6.92 5.30 11.94
CA TRP A 99 -6.61 3.87 11.81
C TRP A 99 -5.97 3.32 13.10
N LYS A 100 -6.74 2.48 13.81
CA LYS A 100 -6.25 1.73 14.98
C LYS A 100 -5.41 0.53 14.53
N ILE A 101 -4.11 0.76 14.31
CA ILE A 101 -3.18 -0.28 13.86
C ILE A 101 -2.39 -0.78 15.06
N PRO A 102 -2.53 -2.06 15.47
CA PRO A 102 -1.74 -2.60 16.56
C PRO A 102 -0.26 -2.58 16.17
N VAL A 103 0.62 -2.22 17.12
CA VAL A 103 2.07 -2.20 16.89
C VAL A 103 2.51 -3.60 16.47
N THR A 104 3.34 -3.70 15.44
CA THR A 104 3.76 -4.97 14.80
C THR A 104 4.26 -6.04 15.79
N GLY A 105 4.81 -5.63 16.95
CA GLY A 105 5.24 -6.55 18.03
C GLY A 105 4.12 -7.11 18.90
N ALA A 106 2.92 -6.52 18.92
CA ALA A 106 1.78 -6.99 19.72
C ALA A 106 1.07 -8.18 19.06
N VAL A 107 1.15 -8.31 17.74
CA VAL A 107 0.50 -9.40 16.98
C VAL A 107 1.26 -10.73 17.17
N ALA A 108 2.58 -10.67 17.36
CA ALA A 108 3.38 -11.86 17.70
C ALA A 108 2.88 -12.52 18.99
N ALA A 109 2.50 -11.73 20.00
CA ALA A 109 1.94 -12.24 21.25
C ALA A 109 0.53 -12.85 21.10
N MET A 110 -0.28 -12.38 20.14
CA MET A 110 -1.60 -12.97 19.87
C MET A 110 -1.51 -14.29 19.09
N GLY A 111 -0.47 -14.48 18.26
CA GLY A 111 -0.22 -15.76 17.58
C GLY A 111 0.24 -16.87 18.53
N GLU A 112 0.98 -16.51 19.58
CA GLU A 112 1.48 -17.47 20.58
C GLU A 112 0.38 -17.94 21.55
N LEU A 113 -0.57 -17.05 21.89
CA LEU A 113 -1.70 -17.38 22.77
C LEU A 113 -2.72 -18.35 22.13
N VAL A 114 -2.87 -18.34 20.80
CA VAL A 114 -3.82 -19.21 20.09
C VAL A 114 -3.30 -20.65 19.98
N ILE A 115 -1.98 -20.87 20.00
CA ILE A 115 -1.38 -22.21 19.93
C ILE A 115 -1.41 -22.90 21.30
N ALA A 116 -1.34 -22.15 22.41
CA ALA A 116 -1.38 -22.69 23.77
C ALA A 116 -2.78 -23.12 24.25
N ALA A 117 -3.85 -22.86 23.48
CA ALA A 117 -5.24 -23.16 23.84
C ALA A 117 -5.84 -24.40 23.14
N ALA A 118 -5.01 -25.26 22.53
CA ALA A 118 -5.48 -26.56 22.05
C ALA A 118 -5.57 -27.55 23.24
N PRO A 119 -6.76 -28.08 23.59
CA PRO A 119 -6.86 -29.08 24.64
C PRO A 119 -6.26 -30.40 24.14
N SER A 120 -5.25 -30.89 24.86
CA SER A 120 -4.81 -32.28 24.79
C SER A 120 -6.01 -33.19 25.06
N SER A 121 -6.28 -34.12 24.15
CA SER A 121 -7.24 -35.21 24.33
C SER A 121 -6.90 -36.09 25.52
#